data_AF-A0A5N7NP52-F1
#
_entry.id   AF-A0A5N7NP52-F1
#
_cell.length_a   1.000
_cell.length_b   1.000
_cell.length_c   1.000
_cell.angle_alpha   90.00
_cell.angle_beta   90.00
_cell.angle_gamma   90.00
#
_symmetry.space_group_name_H-M   'P 1'
#
loop_
_entity.id
_entity.type
_entity.pdbx_description
1 polymer ?
#
loop_
_entity_poly.entity_id
_entity_poly.type
_entity_poly.pdbx_seq_one_letter_code
_entity_poly.pdbx_strand_id
1 'polypeptide(L)'
;MRRSIKFTLIGLVVIAVIGASPFAVEAIVVKIGEGSIRQLARDGNFCKTDQCDEGMNYALGFLETNYGLSPHDVKWCMGVDVISHYELPFGNALKTSITDRMYQRCGDPKQDEPPGDYSDE
;
A
#
# COMPACT_ATOMS: atom_id res chain seq x y z
N MET A 1 27.48 -12.85 -4.36
CA MET A 1 27.21 -12.69 -2.90
C MET A 1 27.06 -11.24 -2.43
N ARG A 2 27.81 -10.24 -2.94
CA ARG A 2 27.74 -8.84 -2.45
C ARG A 2 26.44 -8.05 -2.75
N ARG A 3 25.62 -8.52 -3.71
CA ARG A 3 24.35 -7.88 -4.09
C ARG A 3 23.17 -8.31 -3.21
N SER A 4 23.08 -9.59 -2.81
CA SER A 4 21.94 -10.06 -2.01
C SER A 4 21.95 -9.49 -0.58
N ILE A 5 23.13 -9.31 0.01
CA ILE A 5 23.31 -8.69 1.33
C ILE A 5 22.74 -7.26 1.36
N LYS A 6 22.81 -6.51 0.24
CA LYS A 6 22.23 -5.16 0.16
C LYS A 6 20.70 -5.20 0.20
N PHE A 7 20.07 -6.14 -0.50
CA PHE A 7 18.62 -6.31 -0.48
C PHE A 7 18.13 -6.81 0.88
N THR A 8 18.86 -7.72 1.52
CA THR A 8 18.57 -8.18 2.88
C THR A 8 18.68 -7.06 3.91
N LEU A 9 19.71 -6.20 3.79
CA LEU A 9 19.87 -5.02 4.65
C LEU A 9 18.78 -3.98 4.43
N ILE A 10 18.38 -3.71 3.18
CA ILE A 10 17.28 -2.79 2.90
C ILE A 10 15.97 -3.32 3.50
N GLY A 11 15.67 -4.60 3.32
CA GLY A 11 14.50 -5.23 3.95
C GLY A 11 14.54 -5.15 5.48
N LEU A 12 15.70 -5.38 6.09
CA LEU A 12 15.87 -5.33 7.55
C LEU A 12 15.80 -3.90 8.10
N VAL A 13 16.32 -2.90 7.36
CA VAL A 13 16.17 -1.48 7.71
C VAL A 13 14.70 -1.05 7.61
N VAL A 14 13.98 -1.49 6.59
CA VAL A 14 12.53 -1.22 6.47
C VAL A 14 11.78 -1.82 7.66
N ILE A 15 12.06 -3.08 8.02
CA ILE A 15 11.44 -3.76 9.18
C ILE A 15 11.82 -3.07 10.51
N ALA A 16 13.07 -2.65 10.67
CA ALA A 16 13.55 -1.97 11.88
C ALA A 16 12.95 -0.56 12.04
N VAL A 17 12.77 0.18 10.93
CA VAL A 17 12.11 1.49 10.94
C VAL A 17 10.61 1.34 11.23
N ILE A 18 9.98 0.26 10.76
CA ILE A 18 8.59 -0.07 11.09
C ILE A 18 8.43 -0.45 12.58
N GLY A 19 9.43 -1.12 13.17
CA GLY A 19 9.40 -1.53 14.57
C GLY A 19 9.69 -0.43 15.60
N ALA A 20 10.40 0.65 15.23
CA ALA A 20 10.92 1.61 16.19
C ALA A 20 10.02 2.83 16.46
N SER A 21 9.02 3.13 15.63
CA SER A 21 8.10 4.23 15.92
C SER A 21 6.73 4.06 15.26
N PRO A 22 5.63 3.92 16.02
CA PRO A 22 4.28 3.87 15.45
C PRO A 22 3.94 5.14 14.64
N PHE A 23 4.60 6.28 14.94
CA PHE A 23 4.37 7.56 14.25
C PHE A 23 5.01 7.67 12.86
N ALA A 24 6.16 7.04 12.61
CA ALA A 24 6.80 7.14 11.28
C ALA A 24 6.16 6.20 10.25
N VAL A 25 5.55 5.10 10.72
CA VAL A 25 4.89 4.13 9.85
C VAL A 25 3.72 4.77 9.10
N GLU A 26 2.90 5.58 9.78
CA GLU A 26 1.79 6.30 9.15
C GLU A 26 2.23 7.19 8.00
N ALA A 27 3.21 8.07 8.25
CA ALA A 27 3.72 8.98 7.23
C ALA A 27 4.35 8.25 6.03
N ILE A 28 5.06 7.14 6.27
CA ILE A 28 5.69 6.35 5.19
C ILE A 28 4.61 5.67 4.34
N VAL A 29 3.65 5.00 4.97
CA VAL A 29 2.60 4.25 4.27
C VAL A 29 1.71 5.20 3.47
N VAL A 30 1.29 6.32 4.04
CA VAL A 30 0.52 7.36 3.33
C VAL A 30 1.28 7.89 2.12
N LYS A 31 2.61 8.07 2.24
CA LYS A 31 3.45 8.53 1.12
C LYS A 31 3.60 7.47 0.03
N ILE A 32 3.67 6.20 0.39
CA ILE A 32 3.65 5.08 -0.56
C ILE A 32 2.32 5.08 -1.32
N GLY A 33 1.20 5.17 -0.60
CA GLY A 33 -0.13 5.20 -1.23
C GLY A 33 -0.35 6.43 -2.10
N GLU A 34 0.14 7.61 -1.71
CA GLU A 34 0.11 8.79 -2.56
C GLU A 34 0.90 8.58 -3.87
N GLY A 35 2.04 7.89 -3.80
CA GLY A 35 2.80 7.47 -4.98
C GLY A 35 2.00 6.52 -5.88
N SER A 36 1.32 5.53 -5.28
CA SER A 36 0.45 4.59 -5.99
C SER A 36 -0.70 5.29 -6.70
N ILE A 37 -1.39 6.22 -6.02
CA ILE A 37 -2.49 7.00 -6.60
C ILE A 37 -1.98 7.89 -7.74
N ARG A 38 -0.77 8.45 -7.63
CA ARG A 38 -0.15 9.21 -8.73
C ARG A 38 0.15 8.32 -9.93
N GLN A 39 0.58 7.06 -9.72
CA GLN A 39 0.75 6.09 -10.80
C GLN A 39 -0.59 5.74 -11.43
N LEU A 40 -1.62 5.43 -10.63
CA LEU A 40 -2.97 5.18 -11.11
C LEU A 40 -3.51 6.36 -11.94
N ALA A 41 -3.26 7.59 -11.48
CA ALA A 41 -3.64 8.80 -12.21
C ALA A 41 -2.92 8.94 -13.57
N ARG A 42 -1.66 8.50 -13.66
CA ARG A 42 -0.90 8.48 -14.92
C ARG A 42 -1.38 7.39 -15.84
N ASP A 43 -1.59 6.18 -15.32
CA ASP A 43 -2.03 5.02 -16.10
C ASP A 43 -3.45 5.21 -16.64
N GLY A 44 -4.33 5.85 -15.86
CA GLY A 44 -5.66 6.26 -16.30
C GLY A 44 -5.68 7.53 -17.17
N ASN A 45 -4.51 8.11 -17.49
CA ASN A 45 -4.35 9.32 -18.31
C ASN A 45 -5.13 10.55 -17.77
N PHE A 46 -5.27 10.62 -16.44
CA PHE A 46 -5.95 11.72 -15.73
C PHE A 46 -5.00 12.92 -15.47
N CYS A 47 -3.69 12.73 -15.60
CA CYS A 47 -2.70 13.79 -15.42
C CYS A 47 -2.69 14.74 -16.63
N LYS A 48 -3.15 15.98 -16.44
CA LYS A 48 -3.06 17.03 -17.48
C LYS A 48 -1.77 17.87 -17.42
N THR A 49 -1.07 17.83 -16.29
CA THR A 49 0.17 18.56 -16.04
C THR A 49 1.27 17.61 -15.57
N ASP A 50 2.54 18.01 -15.70
CA ASP A 50 3.70 17.21 -15.28
C ASP A 50 3.67 16.87 -13.77
N GLN A 51 3.08 17.76 -12.96
CA GLN A 51 2.91 17.59 -11.52
C GLN A 51 1.78 16.61 -11.17
N CYS A 52 0.82 16.38 -12.08
CA CYS A 52 -0.32 15.47 -11.95
C CYS A 52 -1.25 15.74 -10.74
N ASP A 53 -1.22 16.93 -10.14
CA ASP A 53 -2.06 17.22 -8.98
C ASP A 53 -3.57 17.10 -9.28
N GLU A 54 -4.01 17.50 -10.49
CA GLU A 54 -5.40 17.34 -10.93
C GLU A 54 -5.82 15.87 -11.04
N GLY A 55 -4.97 15.03 -11.65
CA GLY A 55 -5.25 13.62 -11.83
C GLY A 55 -5.28 12.87 -10.50
N MET A 56 -4.40 13.25 -9.57
CA MET A 56 -4.40 12.73 -8.22
C MET A 56 -5.65 13.12 -7.44
N ASN A 57 -6.07 14.39 -7.52
CA ASN A 57 -7.30 14.85 -6.86
C ASN A 57 -8.54 14.16 -7.44
N TYR A 58 -8.57 13.90 -8.74
CA TYR A 58 -9.63 13.15 -9.38
C TYR A 58 -9.67 11.69 -8.89
N ALA A 59 -8.53 11.00 -8.89
CA ALA A 59 -8.43 9.63 -8.41
C ALA A 59 -8.77 9.52 -6.91
N LEU A 60 -8.29 10.45 -6.09
CA LEU A 60 -8.65 10.53 -4.67
C LEU A 60 -10.15 10.74 -4.47
N GLY A 61 -10.76 11.71 -5.17
CA GLY A 61 -12.20 11.98 -5.05
C GLY A 61 -13.05 10.80 -5.54
N PHE A 62 -12.61 10.09 -6.57
CA PHE A 62 -13.24 8.86 -7.02
C PHE A 62 -13.18 7.78 -5.94
N LEU A 63 -12.01 7.54 -5.34
CA LEU A 63 -11.85 6.53 -4.28
C LEU A 63 -12.61 6.92 -2.99
N GLU A 64 -12.60 8.19 -2.61
CA GLU A 64 -13.38 8.71 -1.48
C GLU A 64 -14.88 8.47 -1.69
N THR A 65 -15.40 8.76 -2.89
CA THR A 65 -16.83 8.61 -3.21
C THR A 65 -17.25 7.14 -3.25
N ASN A 66 -16.41 6.25 -3.79
CA ASN A 66 -16.75 4.84 -3.95
C ASN A 66 -16.58 4.04 -2.64
N TYR A 67 -15.55 4.35 -1.86
CA TYR A 67 -15.23 3.60 -0.64
C TYR A 67 -15.69 4.29 0.65
N GLY A 68 -16.17 5.55 0.57
CA GLY A 68 -16.64 6.30 1.74
C GLY A 68 -15.55 6.61 2.76
N LEU A 69 -14.27 6.57 2.33
CA LEU A 69 -13.10 6.76 3.18
C LEU A 69 -12.57 8.18 3.05
N SER A 70 -12.00 8.72 4.14
CA SER A 70 -11.34 10.03 4.08
C SER A 70 -10.14 9.99 3.10
N PRO A 71 -9.76 11.10 2.46
CA PRO A 71 -8.60 11.14 1.56
C PRO A 71 -7.30 10.65 2.21
N HIS A 72 -7.16 10.84 3.52
CA HIS A 72 -6.02 10.34 4.29
C HIS A 72 -6.07 8.81 4.42
N ASP A 73 -7.24 8.24 4.71
CA ASP A 73 -7.43 6.80 4.84
C ASP A 73 -7.29 6.10 3.49
N VAL A 74 -7.79 6.68 2.40
CA VAL A 74 -7.55 6.17 1.04
C VAL A 74 -6.05 6.04 0.75
N LYS A 75 -5.26 7.05 1.09
CA LYS A 75 -3.79 7.00 0.93
C LYS A 75 -3.16 5.94 1.83
N TRP A 76 -3.61 5.81 3.07
CA TRP A 76 -3.13 4.74 3.96
C TRP A 76 -3.43 3.36 3.36
N CYS A 77 -4.67 3.12 2.93
CA CYS A 77 -5.13 1.83 2.41
C CYS A 77 -4.42 1.44 1.11
N MET A 78 -4.29 2.37 0.16
CA MET A 78 -3.47 2.16 -1.03
C MET A 78 -2.00 1.88 -0.69
N GLY A 79 -1.47 2.51 0.35
CA GLY A 79 -0.11 2.26 0.82
C GLY A 79 0.06 0.87 1.43
N VAL A 80 -0.88 0.44 2.27
CA VAL A 80 -0.92 -0.91 2.84
C VAL A 80 -1.03 -1.95 1.72
N ASP A 81 -1.82 -1.67 0.70
CA ASP A 81 -2.03 -2.56 -0.45
C ASP A 81 -0.78 -2.81 -1.28
N VAL A 82 0.00 -1.76 -1.53
CA VAL A 82 1.32 -1.91 -2.16
C VAL A 82 2.27 -2.76 -1.30
N ILE A 83 2.21 -2.60 0.03
CA ILE A 83 3.07 -3.36 0.95
C ILE A 83 2.62 -4.83 1.02
N SER A 84 1.32 -5.10 1.06
CA SER A 84 0.76 -6.45 1.13
C SER A 84 1.11 -7.26 -0.12
N HIS A 85 1.05 -6.64 -1.31
CA HIS A 85 1.40 -7.29 -2.58
C HIS A 85 2.90 -7.41 -2.85
N TYR A 86 3.76 -6.70 -2.09
CA TYR A 86 5.21 -6.79 -2.29
C TYR A 86 5.77 -8.12 -1.76
N GLU A 87 6.21 -9.02 -2.64
CA GLU A 87 6.80 -10.30 -2.25
C GLU A 87 8.19 -10.13 -1.62
N LEU A 88 8.32 -10.56 -0.36
CA LEU A 88 9.62 -10.63 0.30
C LEU A 88 10.26 -12.00 0.04
N PRO A 89 11.60 -12.06 -0.07
CA PRO A 89 12.31 -13.33 -0.23
C PRO A 89 12.21 -14.25 1.00
N PHE A 90 11.76 -13.73 2.15
CA PHE A 90 11.46 -14.46 3.37
C PHE A 90 10.52 -13.62 4.26
N GLY A 91 9.79 -14.26 5.18
CA GLY A 91 8.95 -13.55 6.16
C GLY A 91 7.58 -13.08 5.65
N ASN A 92 7.10 -13.60 4.51
CA ASN A 92 5.79 -13.24 3.95
C ASN A 92 4.62 -13.48 4.93
N ALA A 93 4.62 -14.57 5.70
CA ALA A 93 3.58 -14.83 6.71
C ALA A 93 3.53 -13.76 7.81
N LEU A 94 4.70 -13.29 8.28
CA LEU A 94 4.77 -12.20 9.26
C LEU A 94 4.31 -10.88 8.64
N LYS A 95 4.72 -10.60 7.40
CA LYS A 95 4.26 -9.44 6.63
C LYS A 95 2.74 -9.45 6.50
N THR A 96 2.15 -10.55 6.04
CA THR A 96 0.69 -10.72 5.89
C THR A 96 -0.03 -10.44 7.21
N SER A 97 0.42 -11.03 8.32
CA SER A 97 -0.19 -10.77 9.63
C SER A 97 -0.12 -9.30 10.05
N ILE A 98 0.95 -8.59 9.70
CA ILE A 98 1.09 -7.15 9.97
C ILE A 98 0.16 -6.35 9.03
N THR A 99 0.15 -6.65 7.74
CA THR A 99 -0.67 -5.91 6.76
C THR A 99 -2.16 -6.13 7.00
N ASP A 100 -2.60 -7.33 7.37
CA ASP A 100 -3.99 -7.63 7.74
C ASP A 100 -4.45 -6.74 8.90
N ARG A 101 -3.57 -6.52 9.88
CA ARG A 101 -3.85 -5.62 10.98
C ARG A 101 -3.91 -4.16 10.54
N MET A 102 -3.07 -3.76 9.59
CA MET A 102 -3.07 -2.41 9.02
C MET A 102 -4.32 -2.14 8.17
N TYR A 103 -4.87 -3.16 7.50
CA TYR A 103 -6.12 -3.09 6.73
C TYR A 103 -7.37 -2.91 7.58
N GLN A 104 -7.34 -3.17 8.89
CA GLN A 104 -8.53 -2.98 9.76
C GLN A 104 -9.10 -1.56 9.69
N ARG A 105 -8.28 -0.56 9.37
CA ARG A 105 -8.69 0.84 9.18
C ARG A 105 -9.38 1.10 7.83
N CYS A 106 -9.23 0.20 6.86
CA CYS A 106 -9.68 0.33 5.48
C CYS A 106 -11.04 -0.30 5.20
N GLY A 107 -11.59 -1.06 6.15
CA GLY A 107 -12.64 -2.04 5.87
C GLY A 107 -12.03 -3.42 5.62
N ASP A 108 -12.81 -4.48 5.81
CA ASP A 108 -12.32 -5.86 5.74
C ASP A 108 -12.00 -6.25 4.28
N PRO A 109 -10.71 -6.43 3.89
CA PRO A 109 -10.34 -6.77 2.51
C PRO A 109 -10.88 -8.14 2.06
N LYS A 110 -11.30 -8.99 3.01
CA LYS A 110 -11.90 -10.30 2.71
C LYS A 110 -13.26 -10.23 2.02
N GLN A 111 -13.90 -9.06 1.99
CA GLN A 111 -15.16 -8.87 1.26
C GLN A 111 -14.95 -8.47 -0.20
N ASP A 112 -13.75 -8.01 -0.57
CA ASP A 112 -13.45 -7.47 -1.90
C ASP A 112 -12.56 -8.41 -2.76
N GLU A 113 -12.06 -9.52 -2.20
CA GLU A 113 -11.47 -10.58 -3.01
C GLU A 113 -12.58 -11.28 -3.83
N PRO A 114 -12.53 -11.28 -5.18
CA PRO A 114 -13.37 -12.19 -5.93
C PRO A 114 -13.05 -13.61 -5.44
N PRO A 115 -14.05 -14.50 -5.28
CA PRO A 115 -13.84 -15.82 -4.69
C PRO A 115 -12.77 -16.55 -5.50
N GLY A 116 -11.55 -16.54 -4.96
CA GLY A 116 -10.45 -17.34 -5.45
C GLY A 116 -10.81 -18.77 -5.13
N ASP A 117 -10.79 -19.61 -6.16
CA ASP A 117 -11.01 -21.05 -6.10
C ASP A 117 -9.90 -21.69 -5.26
N TYR A 118 -10.05 -21.63 -3.93
CA TYR A 118 -9.29 -22.46 -3.00
C TYR A 118 -9.88 -23.88 -3.12
N SER A 119 -9.38 -24.62 -4.11
CA SER A 119 -9.42 -26.07 -4.09
C SER A 119 -8.48 -26.51 -2.96
N ASP A 120 -9.08 -26.84 -1.83
CA ASP A 120 -8.44 -27.58 -0.74
C ASP A 120 -7.93 -28.93 -1.30
N GLU A 121 -6.61 -29.13 -1.34
CA GLU A 121 -5.95 -30.44 -1.35
C GLU A 121 -5.07 -30.59 -0.10
#